data_AF-A0A382JD92-F1
#
_entry.id   AF-A0A382JD92-F1
#
_cell.length_a   1.000
_cell.length_b   1.000
_cell.length_c   1.000
_cell.angle_alpha   90.00
_cell.angle_beta   90.00
_cell.angle_gamma   90.00
#
_symmetry.space_group_name_H-M   'P 1'
#
loop_
_entity.id
_entity.type
_entity.pdbx_description
1 polymer ?
#
loop_
_entity_poly.entity_id
_entity_poly.type
_entity_poly.pdbx_seq_one_letter_code
_entity_poly.pdbx_strand_id
1 'polypeptide(L)' 'MRVAINGFGRIGKLVFRAFLEQNLKKIEIIAINELGSLESSYHLINFDSVHGK' A
#
# COMPACT_ATOMS: atom_id res chain seq x y z
N MET A 1 -7.71 10.36 -11.17
CA MET A 1 -8.15 8.97 -11.38
C MET A 1 -8.26 8.31 -10.02
N ARG A 2 -9.42 7.73 -9.71
CA ARG A 2 -9.69 7.11 -8.40
C ARG A 2 -9.45 5.61 -8.51
N VAL A 3 -8.67 5.04 -7.59
CA VAL A 3 -8.24 3.65 -7.63
C VAL A 3 -8.49 3.00 -6.27
N ALA A 4 -8.94 1.74 -6.28
CA ALA A 4 -8.99 0.89 -5.09
C ALA A 4 -7.96 -0.24 -5.22
N ILE A 5 -7.32 -0.62 -4.12
CA ILE A 5 -6.43 -1.78 -4.07
C ILE A 5 -7.21 -2.95 -3.48
N ASN A 6 -7.47 -3.97 -4.29
CA ASN A 6 -8.07 -5.22 -3.83
C ASN A 6 -6.98 -6.29 -3.64
N GLY A 7 -6.71 -6.64 -2.39
CA GLY A 7 -5.61 -7.53 -2.02
C GLY A 7 -4.36 -6.75 -1.64
N PHE A 8 -4.28 -6.34 -0.37
CA PHE A 8 -3.16 -5.55 0.14
C PHE A 8 -1.99 -6.40 0.65
N GLY A 9 -1.66 -7.50 -0.05
CA GLY A 9 -0.50 -8.35 0.24
C GLY A 9 0.84 -7.72 -0.22
N ARG A 10 1.82 -8.55 -0.62
CA ARG A 10 3.15 -8.07 -1.08
C ARG A 10 3.03 -7.00 -2.19
N ILE A 11 2.32 -7.31 -3.28
CA ILE A 11 2.21 -6.39 -4.42
C ILE A 11 1.38 -5.14 -4.06
N GLY A 12 0.26 -5.29 -3.36
CA GLY A 12 -0.57 -4.17 -2.95
C GLY A 12 0.20 -3.16 -2.09
N LYS A 13 0.99 -3.65 -1.12
CA LYS A 13 1.87 -2.82 -0.28
C LYS A 13 2.95 -2.10 -1.09
N LEU A 14 3.59 -2.78 -2.04
CA LEU A 14 4.62 -2.16 -2.90
C LEU A 14 4.04 -1.09 -3.84
N VAL A 15 2.86 -1.34 -4.41
CA VAL A 15 2.15 -0.35 -5.23
C VAL A 15 1.78 0.88 -4.38
N PHE A 16 1.29 0.67 -3.16
CA PHE A 16 0.97 1.76 -2.24
C PHE A 16 2.21 2.57 -1.85
N ARG A 17 3.34 1.90 -1.56
CA ARG A 17 4.62 2.56 -1.29
C ARG A 17 5.07 3.39 -2.49
N ALA A 18 5.08 2.81 -3.70
CA ALA A 18 5.46 3.54 -4.92
C ALA A 18 4.54 4.75 -5.19
N PHE A 19 3.24 4.63 -4.90
CA PHE A 19 2.30 5.73 -5.01
C PHE A 19 2.67 6.91 -4.08
N LEU A 20 3.05 6.61 -2.84
CA LEU A 20 3.49 7.62 -1.87
C LEU A 20 4.83 8.26 -2.28
N GLU A 21 5.81 7.45 -2.70
CA GLU A 21 7.14 7.91 -3.09
C GLU A 21 7.12 8.77 -4.36
N GLN A 22 6.34 8.38 -5.37
CA GLN A 22 6.27 9.09 -6.65
C GLN A 22 5.36 10.33 -6.60
N ASN A 23 4.65 10.56 -5.49
CA ASN A 23 3.75 11.70 -5.28
C ASN A 23 2.80 11.91 -6.48
N LEU A 24 2.13 10.84 -6.90
CA LEU A 24 1.31 10.83 -8.12
C LEU A 24 0.02 11.66 -7.93
N LYS A 25 0.12 12.98 -8.14
CA LYS A 25 -0.98 13.95 -7.94
C LYS A 25 -2.26 13.68 -8.76
N LYS A 26 -2.18 12.85 -9.80
CA LYS A 26 -3.32 12.51 -10.67
C LYS A 26 -4.04 11.22 -10.23
N ILE A 27 -3.50 10.51 -9.24
CA ILE A 27 -4.05 9.26 -8.73
C ILE A 27 -4.48 9.48 -7.28
N GLU A 28 -5.66 8.97 -6.94
CA GLU A 28 -6.19 8.98 -5.58
C GLU A 28 -6.55 7.54 -5.20
N ILE A 29 -5.89 7.01 -4.18
CA ILE A 29 -6.23 5.69 -3.63
C ILE A 29 -7.38 5.90 -2.65
N ILE A 30 -8.57 5.42 -3.01
CA ILE A 30 -9.82 5.69 -2.27
C ILE A 30 -10.20 4.58 -1.31
N ALA A 31 -9.69 3.36 -1.52
CA ALA A 31 -10.01 2.20 -0.71
C ALA A 31 -8.92 1.14 -0.83
N ILE A 32 -8.76 0.37 0.25
CA ILE A 32 -7.90 -0.80 0.31
C ILE A 32 -8.71 -1.93 0.94
N ASN A 33 -8.75 -3.08 0.27
CA ASN A 33 -9.37 -4.30 0.79
C ASN A 33 -8.28 -5.35 1.11
N GLU A 34 -8.29 -5.88 2.33
CA GLU A 34 -7.41 -6.95 2.78
C GLU A 34 -8.12 -7.88 3.76
N LEU A 35 -7.68 -9.15 3.80
CA LEU A 35 -8.21 -10.18 4.72
C LEU A 35 -7.52 -10.16 6.10
N GLY A 36 -6.35 -9.54 6.21
CA GLY A 36 -5.56 -9.43 7.43
C GLY A 36 -5.98 -8.27 8.33
N SER A 37 -5.39 -8.19 9.52
CA SER A 37 -5.64 -7.08 10.44
C SER A 37 -4.95 -5.79 10.00
N LEU A 38 -5.54 -4.66 10.36
CA LEU A 38 -4.99 -3.35 10.08
C LEU A 38 -3.63 -3.15 10.75
N GLU A 39 -3.46 -3.64 11.99
CA GLU A 39 -2.20 -3.55 12.72
C GLU A 39 -1.06 -4.27 12.00
N SER A 40 -1.32 -5.48 11.49
CA SER A 40 -0.32 -6.24 10.73
C SER A 40 0.07 -5.52 9.45
N SER A 41 -0.92 -4.97 8.73
CA SER A 41 -0.64 -4.26 7.48
C SER A 41 0.06 -2.94 7.70
N TYR A 42 -0.28 -2.20 8.75
CA TYR A 42 0.47 -1.02 9.17
C TYR A 42 1.93 -1.37 9.50
N HIS A 43 2.17 -2.44 10.26
CA HIS A 43 3.53 -2.89 10.54
C HIS A 43 4.31 -3.22 9.26
N LEU A 44 3.72 -4.00 8.35
CA LEU A 44 4.36 -4.44 7.12
C LEU A 44 4.55 -3.34 6.07
N ILE A 45 3.79 -2.24 6.12
CA ILE A 45 4.08 -1.04 5.30
C ILE A 45 5.36 -0.36 5.81
N ASN A 46 5.48 -0.23 7.13
CA ASN A 46 6.58 0.48 7.77
C ASN A 46 7.89 -0.32 7.78
N PHE A 47 7.81 -1.65 7.78
CA PHE A 47 8.95 -2.54 7.88
C PHE A 47 8.90 -3.61 6.79
N ASP A 48 9.66 -3.39 5.71
CA ASP A 48 9.84 -4.37 4.63
C ASP A 48 11.27 -4.92 4.67
N SER A 49 11.44 -6.24 4.73
CA SER A 49 12.77 -6.87 4.82
C SER A 49 13.65 -6.66 3.59
N VAL A 50 13.06 -6.42 2.41
CA VAL A 50 13.77 -6.22 1.14
C VAL A 50 13.93 -4.73 0.84
N HIS A 51 12.88 -3.94 1.07
CA HIS A 51 12.85 -2.51 0.71
C HIS A 51 13.15 -1.57 1.89
N GLY A 52 13.38 -2.12 3.09
CA GLY A 52 13.72 -1.33 4.27
C GLY A 52 12.58 -0.43 4.74
N LYS A 53 12.95 0.59 5.51
CA LYS A 53 12.04 1.62 6.04
C LYS A 53 11.99 2.83 5.11
#